data_AF-A0A6B0GVC2-F1
#
_entry.id   AF-A0A6B0GVC2-F1
#
_cell.length_a   1.000
_cell.length_b   1.000
_cell.length_c   1.000
_cell.angle_alpha   90.00
_cell.angle_beta   90.00
_cell.angle_gamma   90.00
#
_symmetry.space_group_name_H-M   'P 1'
#
loop_
_entity.id
_entity.type
_entity.pdbx_description
1 polymer ?
#
loop_
_entity_poly.entity_id
_entity_poly.type
_entity_poly.pdbx_seq_one_letter_code
_entity_poly.pdbx_strand_id
1 'polypeptide(L)'
;MSNATSHVGPIIFGHPVARAQLETHGEVVTFRTADRTTGATWWRETRTGPKRGDCTVECLGALDESFPLDQLPNEYVELSGFDSAAAWDDAITDVNGSRTDGYLYRVTER
;
A
#
# COMPACT_ATOMS: atom_id res chain seq x y z
N MET A 1 -24.18 2.86 24.20
CA MET A 1 -23.76 2.97 22.79
C MET A 1 -22.32 2.51 22.71
N SER A 2 -22.07 1.36 22.12
CA SER A 2 -20.74 0.76 22.05
C SER A 2 -19.90 1.58 21.05
N ASN A 3 -18.94 2.36 21.54
CA ASN A 3 -17.92 2.96 20.70
C ASN A 3 -17.00 1.81 20.22
N ALA A 4 -17.31 1.25 19.06
CA ALA A 4 -16.37 0.37 18.38
C ALA A 4 -15.21 1.25 17.92
N THR A 5 -14.13 1.26 18.70
CA THR A 5 -12.84 1.77 18.24
C THR A 5 -12.41 0.87 17.09
N SER A 6 -12.67 1.30 15.85
CA SER A 6 -12.22 0.59 14.65
C SER A 6 -10.69 0.58 14.66
N HIS A 7 -10.10 -0.45 15.26
CA HIS A 7 -8.66 -0.64 15.29
C HIS A 7 -8.18 -0.91 13.85
N VAL A 8 -7.47 0.05 13.27
CA VAL A 8 -6.78 -0.15 12.00
C VAL A 8 -5.57 -1.03 12.29
N GLY A 9 -5.66 -2.30 11.88
CA GLY A 9 -4.56 -3.25 12.05
C GLY A 9 -3.33 -2.88 11.22
N PRO A 10 -2.16 -3.45 11.52
CA PRO A 10 -0.92 -3.01 10.93
C PRO A 10 -0.88 -3.22 9.41
N ILE A 11 -0.25 -2.28 8.71
CA ILE A 11 0.14 -2.48 7.32
C ILE A 11 1.42 -3.33 7.25
N ILE A 12 1.41 -4.33 6.37
CA ILE A 12 2.56 -5.19 6.12
C ILE A 12 3.16 -4.81 4.77
N PHE A 13 4.37 -4.26 4.78
CA PHE A 13 5.15 -4.00 3.58
C PHE A 13 6.11 -5.16 3.33
N GLY A 14 5.61 -6.19 2.65
CA GLY A 14 6.42 -7.38 2.32
C GLY A 14 7.45 -7.13 1.21
N HIS A 15 7.16 -6.19 0.30
CA HIS A 15 8.05 -5.88 -0.81
C HIS A 15 9.11 -4.84 -0.38
N PRO A 16 10.42 -5.10 -0.62
CA PRO A 16 11.50 -4.22 -0.18
C PRO A 16 11.43 -2.81 -0.77
N VAL A 17 11.01 -2.66 -2.03
CA VAL A 17 10.89 -1.35 -2.70
C VAL A 17 9.88 -0.44 -2.01
N ALA A 18 8.68 -0.94 -1.73
CA ALA A 18 7.65 -0.17 -1.04
C ALA A 18 8.07 0.24 0.38
N ARG A 19 8.89 -0.59 1.06
CA ARG A 19 9.49 -0.22 2.36
C ARG A 19 10.49 0.91 2.22
N ALA A 20 11.44 0.76 1.30
CA ALA A 20 12.47 1.77 1.07
C ALA A 20 11.86 3.12 0.69
N GLN A 21 10.79 3.09 -0.11
CA GLN A 21 10.02 4.28 -0.47
C GLN A 21 9.44 4.99 0.76
N LEU A 22 8.73 4.25 1.63
CA LEU A 22 8.17 4.80 2.85
C LEU A 22 9.24 5.33 3.81
N GLU A 23 10.30 4.55 4.06
CA GLU A 23 11.39 4.91 4.98
C GLU A 23 12.21 6.12 4.47
N THR A 24 12.34 6.29 3.15
CA THR A 24 13.17 7.34 2.55
C THR A 24 12.39 8.64 2.34
N HIS A 25 11.13 8.53 1.90
CA HIS A 25 10.34 9.67 1.47
C HIS A 25 9.20 10.02 2.43
N GLY A 26 8.95 9.18 3.45
CA GLY A 26 7.87 9.37 4.40
C GLY A 26 6.48 9.04 3.84
N GLU A 27 6.40 8.54 2.60
CA GLU A 27 5.14 8.14 2.00
C GLU A 27 5.28 7.10 0.88
N VAL A 28 4.24 6.30 0.69
CA VAL A 28 4.17 5.30 -0.37
C VAL A 28 2.73 5.06 -0.84
N VAL A 29 2.54 4.86 -2.14
CA VAL A 29 1.29 4.32 -2.69
C VAL A 29 1.40 2.80 -2.83
N THR A 30 0.43 2.07 -2.28
CA THR A 30 0.46 0.61 -2.22
C THR A 30 -0.85 -0.01 -2.69
N PHE A 31 -0.75 -1.14 -3.38
CA PHE A 31 -1.89 -1.94 -3.82
C PHE A 31 -2.22 -3.04 -2.80
N ARG A 32 -3.51 -3.29 -2.57
CA ARG A 32 -4.01 -4.43 -1.78
C ARG A 32 -5.20 -5.07 -2.48
N THR A 33 -5.25 -6.39 -2.44
CA THR A 33 -6.36 -7.20 -2.99
C THR A 33 -7.64 -7.14 -2.15
N ALA A 34 -7.54 -6.75 -0.89
CA ALA A 34 -8.68 -6.64 0.01
C ALA A 34 -8.82 -5.20 0.53
N ASP A 35 -10.08 -4.80 0.69
CA ASP A 35 -10.43 -3.54 1.34
C ASP A 35 -9.88 -3.50 2.77
N ARG A 36 -9.51 -2.30 3.23
CA ARG A 36 -8.89 -2.04 4.51
C ARG A 36 -9.50 -0.83 5.17
N THR A 37 -9.59 -0.92 6.49
CA THR A 37 -9.84 0.26 7.32
C THR A 37 -8.70 1.26 7.16
N THR A 38 -9.07 2.53 6.99
CA THR A 38 -8.17 3.67 6.83
C THR A 38 -8.01 4.43 8.16
N GLY A 39 -6.97 5.25 8.26
CA GLY A 39 -6.68 6.08 9.44
C GLY A 39 -5.32 5.81 10.06
N ALA A 40 -5.13 6.28 11.30
CA ALA A 40 -3.87 6.14 12.03
C ALA A 40 -3.61 4.68 12.45
N THR A 41 -2.41 4.19 12.17
CA THR A 41 -1.97 2.82 12.47
C THR A 41 -0.44 2.75 12.56
N TRP A 42 0.12 1.55 12.47
CA TRP A 42 1.55 1.29 12.40
C TRP A 42 1.86 0.29 11.29
N TRP A 43 3.13 0.26 10.87
CA TRP A 43 3.59 -0.66 9.84
C TRP A 43 4.64 -1.64 10.36
N ARG A 44 4.78 -2.76 9.65
CA ARG A 44 5.80 -3.79 9.89
C ARG A 44 6.18 -4.51 8.60
N GLU A 45 7.31 -5.21 8.63
CA GLU A 45 7.83 -5.92 7.45
C GLU A 45 7.12 -7.26 7.19
N THR A 46 6.79 -7.98 8.27
CA THR A 46 6.23 -9.33 8.18
C THR A 46 4.99 -9.46 9.07
N ARG A 47 4.18 -10.49 8.82
CA ARG A 47 2.92 -10.72 9.57
C ARG A 47 3.11 -10.92 11.08
N THR A 48 4.28 -11.33 11.52
CA THR A 48 4.60 -11.50 12.96
C THR A 48 5.79 -10.64 13.39
N GLY A 49 6.26 -9.76 12.52
CA GLY A 49 7.40 -8.89 12.79
C GLY A 49 7.08 -7.77 13.78
N PRO A 50 8.13 -7.13 14.33
CA PRO A 50 7.98 -6.00 15.23
C PRO A 50 7.35 -4.80 14.50
N LYS A 51 6.75 -3.89 15.27
CA LYS A 51 6.38 -2.56 14.78
C LYS A 51 7.64 -1.82 14.31
N ARG A 52 7.56 -1.19 13.14
CA ARG A 52 8.65 -0.44 12.52
C ARG A 52 8.46 1.07 12.60
N GLY A 53 7.23 1.55 12.39
CA GLY A 53 6.88 2.96 12.48
C GLY A 53 5.38 3.18 12.60
N ASP A 54 4.99 4.39 12.99
CA ASP A 54 3.60 4.85 12.96
C ASP A 54 3.29 5.47 11.60
N CYS A 55 2.05 5.31 11.12
CA CYS A 55 1.64 5.84 9.83
C CYS A 55 0.14 6.17 9.79
N THR A 56 -0.27 6.87 8.72
CA THR A 56 -1.68 7.08 8.35
C THR A 56 -1.96 6.41 7.02
N VAL A 57 -3.12 5.79 6.88
CA VAL A 57 -3.56 5.11 5.66
C VAL A 57 -4.78 5.82 5.09
N GLU A 58 -4.73 6.17 3.81
CA GLU A 58 -5.81 6.79 3.06
C GLU A 58 -6.15 5.95 1.84
N CYS A 59 -7.43 5.70 1.56
CA CYS A 59 -7.86 4.98 0.37
C CYS A 59 -7.94 5.95 -0.81
N LEU A 60 -7.24 5.64 -1.90
CA LEU A 60 -7.25 6.41 -3.14
C LEU A 60 -8.34 5.92 -4.11
N GLY A 61 -8.76 4.65 -3.98
CA GLY A 61 -9.84 4.09 -4.76
C GLY A 61 -9.66 2.60 -5.07
N ALA A 62 -10.72 2.01 -5.62
CA ALA A 62 -10.67 0.66 -6.17
C ALA A 62 -9.98 0.66 -7.54
N LEU A 63 -9.33 -0.46 -7.86
CA LEU A 63 -8.60 -0.67 -9.09
C LEU A 63 -8.98 -2.04 -9.65
N ASP A 64 -9.57 -2.04 -10.84
CA ASP A 64 -9.94 -3.24 -11.57
C ASP A 64 -8.70 -3.95 -12.13
N GLU A 65 -8.74 -5.28 -12.22
CA GLU A 65 -7.63 -6.09 -12.73
C GLU A 65 -7.24 -5.75 -14.18
N SER A 66 -8.20 -5.28 -14.98
CA SER A 66 -7.99 -4.85 -16.37
C SER A 66 -7.54 -3.40 -16.50
N PHE A 67 -7.54 -2.61 -15.41
CA PHE A 67 -7.12 -1.22 -15.46
C PHE A 67 -5.59 -1.14 -15.61
N PRO A 68 -5.09 -0.50 -16.68
CA PRO A 68 -3.66 -0.41 -16.93
C PRO A 68 -3.02 0.65 -16.02
N LEU A 69 -1.94 0.27 -15.31
CA LEU A 69 -1.30 1.15 -14.31
C LEU A 69 -0.66 2.40 -14.91
N ASP A 70 -0.34 2.41 -16.20
CA ASP A 70 0.22 3.57 -16.89
C ASP A 70 -0.80 4.70 -17.10
N GLN A 71 -2.09 4.43 -16.89
CA GLN A 71 -3.16 5.43 -16.89
C GLN A 71 -3.43 6.01 -15.50
N LEU A 72 -2.75 5.54 -14.45
CA LEU A 72 -2.80 6.19 -13.15
C LEU A 72 -2.13 7.56 -13.19
N PRO A 73 -2.49 8.48 -12.29
CA PRO A 73 -1.71 9.69 -12.08
C PRO A 73 -0.22 9.36 -11.89
N ASN A 74 0.67 10.05 -12.61
CA ASN A 74 2.12 9.80 -12.54
C ASN A 74 2.65 9.84 -11.10
N GLU A 75 2.08 10.71 -10.26
CA GLU A 75 2.41 10.78 -8.84
C GLU A 75 2.22 9.46 -8.09
N TYR A 76 1.24 8.62 -8.48
CA TYR A 76 1.02 7.34 -7.80
C TYR A 76 2.09 6.32 -8.17
N VAL A 77 2.55 6.36 -9.42
CA VAL A 77 3.64 5.51 -9.89
C VAL A 77 4.95 5.93 -9.21
N GLU A 78 5.25 7.22 -9.17
CA GLU A 78 6.43 7.75 -8.47
C GLU A 78 6.40 7.38 -6.98
N LEU A 79 5.26 7.57 -6.32
CA LEU A 79 5.08 7.22 -4.90
C LEU A 79 5.00 5.72 -4.64
N SER A 80 4.91 4.86 -5.65
CA SER A 80 5.00 3.41 -5.45
C SER A 80 6.42 2.94 -5.09
N GLY A 81 7.43 3.75 -5.43
CA GLY A 81 8.85 3.44 -5.31
C GLY A 81 9.43 2.63 -6.48
N PHE A 82 8.61 2.28 -7.47
CA PHE A 82 9.07 1.57 -8.66
C PHE A 82 9.41 2.53 -9.80
N ASP A 83 10.39 2.15 -10.63
CA ASP A 83 10.87 2.98 -11.74
C ASP A 83 9.83 3.20 -12.84
N SER A 84 8.78 2.37 -12.90
CA SER A 84 7.72 2.48 -13.90
C SER A 84 6.43 1.78 -13.45
N ALA A 85 5.32 2.14 -14.11
CA ALA A 85 4.04 1.47 -13.92
C ALA A 85 4.11 -0.03 -14.25
N ALA A 86 4.88 -0.41 -15.28
CA ALA A 86 5.08 -1.82 -15.64
C ALA A 86 5.82 -2.59 -14.54
N ALA A 87 6.91 -2.03 -14.01
CA ALA A 87 7.66 -2.65 -12.90
C ALA A 87 6.80 -2.76 -11.63
N TRP A 88 5.92 -1.78 -11.39
CA TRP A 88 4.97 -1.86 -10.30
C TRP A 88 3.92 -2.95 -10.50
N ASP A 89 3.40 -3.12 -11.73
CA ASP A 89 2.44 -4.16 -12.07
C ASP A 89 3.03 -5.57 -11.92
N ASP A 90 4.27 -5.76 -12.38
CA ASP A 90 5.02 -7.00 -12.20
C ASP A 90 5.18 -7.34 -10.71
N ALA A 91 5.50 -6.36 -9.87
CA ALA A 91 5.63 -6.57 -8.43
C ALA A 91 4.29 -6.87 -7.74
N ILE A 92 3.18 -6.27 -8.19
CA ILE A 92 1.84 -6.63 -7.72
C ILE A 92 1.54 -8.09 -8.08
N THR A 93 1.86 -8.50 -9.30
CA THR A 93 1.67 -9.86 -9.77
C THR A 93 2.55 -10.85 -9.02
N ASP A 94 3.83 -10.55 -8.76
CA ASP A 94 4.75 -11.41 -8.01
C ASP A 94 4.28 -11.64 -6.58
N VAL A 95 3.80 -10.58 -5.90
CA VAL A 95 3.31 -10.68 -4.52
C VAL A 95 1.99 -11.45 -4.41
N ASN A 96 1.10 -11.34 -5.40
CA ASN A 96 -0.25 -11.91 -5.33
C ASN A 96 -0.44 -13.19 -6.17
N GLY A 97 0.55 -13.55 -6.99
CA GLY A 97 0.50 -14.66 -7.96
C GLY A 97 -0.16 -14.30 -9.30
N SER A 98 -1.10 -13.37 -9.31
CA SER A 98 -1.69 -12.79 -10.52
C SER A 98 -2.14 -11.36 -10.27
N ARG A 99 -2.34 -10.61 -11.36
CA ARG A 99 -3.14 -9.39 -11.32
C ARG A 99 -4.59 -9.74 -10.96
N THR A 100 -5.21 -8.94 -10.09
CA THR A 100 -6.59 -9.09 -9.65
C THR A 100 -7.13 -7.73 -9.18
N ASP A 101 -8.43 -7.64 -8.93
CA ASP A 101 -9.07 -6.46 -8.39
C ASP A 101 -8.47 -6.09 -7.03
N GLY A 102 -8.45 -4.80 -6.74
CA GLY A 102 -7.98 -4.34 -5.45
C GLY A 102 -8.18 -2.86 -5.23
N TYR A 103 -7.32 -2.31 -4.39
CA TYR A 103 -7.45 -0.97 -3.85
C TYR A 103 -6.07 -0.34 -3.76
N LEU A 104 -6.00 0.93 -4.12
CA LEU A 104 -4.83 1.77 -3.92
C LEU A 104 -4.97 2.54 -2.61
N TYR A 105 -3.88 2.56 -1.85
CA TYR A 105 -3.78 3.33 -0.62
C TYR A 105 -2.54 4.20 -0.62
N ARG A 106 -2.67 5.43 -0.13
CA ARG A 106 -1.52 6.24 0.28
C ARG A 106 -1.24 5.95 1.75
N VAL A 107 0.02 5.70 2.06
CA VAL A 107 0.51 5.51 3.43
C VAL A 107 1.57 6.57 3.70
N THR A 108 1.40 7.33 4.77
CA THR A 108 2.33 8.41 5.16
C THR A 108 2.85 8.15 6.56
N GLU A 109 4.17 8.20 6.77
CA GLU A 109 4.79 8.12 8.09
C GLU A 109 4.37 9.31 8.97
N ARG A 110 4.41 9.08 10.29
CA ARG A 110 4.12 10.10 11.31
C ARG A 110 5.31 10.40 12.18
#